data_AF-A0A174XG26-F1
#
_entry.id   AF-A0A174XG26-F1
#
_cell.length_a   1.000
_cell.length_b   1.000
_cell.length_c   1.000
_cell.angle_alpha   90.00
_cell.angle_beta   90.00
_cell.angle_gamma   90.00
#
_symmetry.space_group_name_H-M   'P 1'
#
loop_
_entity.id
_entity.type
_entity.pdbx_description
1 polymer ?
#
loop_
_entity_poly.entity_id
_entity_poly.type
_entity_poly.pdbx_seq_one_letter_code
_entity_poly.pdbx_strand_id
1 'polypeptide(L)'
;MKSLSYDLHIHSCLSPCGDDDMTPGNIVGMAAVKGLDVIAVTDHNSCKNCPAVLHFAGEYGVLAIPGMEINTSEEVHAVCLFSNLEAAMAFDSYVYDRLMPFPNNEEIFGKQQLYNKEDEVCGTVPNLLINSVDISFDGLWELVRSYDGVMFPAHIDKTANSLIANLGFVPPDSRFTTAEVKDLKKLHELKRSNPYLDGCRIISNSDAHYLEDIHEPELTIEVEEMSMRGVVDCLLRSL
;
A
#
# COMPACT_ATOMS: atom_id res chain seq x y z
N MET A 1 3.50 -23.84 -6.18
CA MET A 1 3.23 -22.41 -6.41
C MET A 1 1.75 -22.28 -6.74
N LYS A 2 1.10 -21.27 -6.18
CA LYS A 2 -0.29 -20.92 -6.41
C LYS A 2 -0.32 -19.55 -7.07
N SER A 3 -1.15 -19.40 -8.09
CA SER A 3 -1.43 -18.10 -8.70
C SER A 3 -2.54 -17.43 -7.91
N LEU A 4 -2.33 -16.20 -7.46
CA LEU A 4 -3.33 -15.38 -6.77
C LEU A 4 -3.59 -14.12 -7.57
N SER A 5 -4.85 -13.85 -7.89
CA SER A 5 -5.30 -12.54 -8.36
C SER A 5 -5.18 -11.50 -7.24
N TYR A 6 -4.73 -10.28 -7.57
CA TYR A 6 -4.38 -9.30 -6.54
C TYR A 6 -4.79 -7.86 -6.82
N ASP A 7 -4.96 -7.11 -5.73
CA ASP A 7 -4.85 -5.64 -5.71
C ASP A 7 -4.23 -5.18 -4.38
N LEU A 8 -2.95 -4.84 -4.40
CA LEU A 8 -2.13 -4.63 -3.19
C LEU A 8 -1.91 -3.15 -2.84
N HIS A 9 -2.69 -2.25 -3.42
CA HIS A 9 -2.62 -0.82 -3.16
C HIS A 9 -4.02 -0.20 -3.25
N ILE A 10 -4.73 -0.15 -2.12
CA ILE A 10 -6.10 0.38 -2.01
C ILE A 10 -6.16 1.33 -0.81
N HIS A 11 -6.83 2.48 -0.98
CA HIS A 11 -7.04 3.44 0.09
C HIS A 11 -8.44 3.29 0.69
N SER A 12 -8.54 3.31 2.03
CA SER A 12 -9.82 3.40 2.70
C SER A 12 -10.23 4.85 2.96
N CYS A 13 -11.41 5.05 3.53
CA CYS A 13 -11.89 6.33 4.04
C CYS A 13 -11.03 6.93 5.19
N LEU A 14 -9.95 6.25 5.59
CA LEU A 14 -8.93 6.80 6.48
C LEU A 14 -7.92 7.68 5.74
N SER A 15 -7.60 7.34 4.48
CA SER A 15 -6.87 8.27 3.62
C SER A 15 -7.78 9.46 3.34
N PRO A 16 -7.31 10.71 3.51
CA PRO A 16 -8.18 11.88 3.36
C PRO A 16 -8.82 11.94 1.96
N CYS A 17 -8.08 11.54 0.93
CA CYS A 17 -8.52 11.47 -0.46
C CYS A 17 -9.40 10.25 -0.80
N GLY A 18 -9.62 9.31 0.13
CA GLY A 18 -10.49 8.15 -0.07
C GLY A 18 -11.96 8.54 0.04
N ASP A 19 -12.81 7.92 -0.78
CA ASP A 19 -14.25 8.17 -0.73
C ASP A 19 -14.88 7.69 0.60
N ASP A 20 -15.97 8.32 1.03
CA ASP A 20 -16.70 7.95 2.25
C ASP A 20 -17.22 6.49 2.17
N ASP A 21 -17.49 5.97 0.96
CA ASP A 21 -17.92 4.59 0.73
C ASP A 21 -16.76 3.58 0.79
N MET A 22 -15.49 4.01 0.85
CA MET A 22 -14.31 3.15 1.02
C MET A 22 -14.15 2.65 2.48
N THR A 23 -15.24 2.17 3.08
CA THR A 23 -15.21 1.52 4.39
C THR A 23 -14.46 0.18 4.32
N PRO A 24 -13.85 -0.29 5.42
CA PRO A 24 -13.22 -1.62 5.44
C PRO A 24 -14.13 -2.74 4.98
N GLY A 25 -15.40 -2.74 5.40
CA GLY A 25 -16.38 -3.74 4.99
C GLY A 25 -16.67 -3.68 3.49
N ASN A 26 -16.86 -2.47 2.94
CA ASN A 26 -17.15 -2.29 1.52
C ASN A 26 -15.98 -2.68 0.62
N ILE A 27 -14.73 -2.33 0.99
CA ILE A 27 -13.54 -2.70 0.22
C ILE A 27 -13.43 -4.22 0.11
N VAL A 28 -13.51 -4.92 1.24
CA VAL A 28 -13.42 -6.38 1.25
C VAL A 28 -14.60 -7.02 0.52
N GLY A 29 -15.81 -6.49 0.72
CA GLY A 29 -17.00 -6.95 0.02
C GLY A 29 -16.87 -6.79 -1.50
N MET A 30 -16.34 -5.67 -1.97
CA MET A 30 -16.09 -5.42 -3.38
C MET A 30 -15.01 -6.36 -3.93
N ALA A 31 -13.92 -6.59 -3.20
CA ALA A 31 -12.90 -7.56 -3.58
C ALA A 31 -13.47 -8.98 -3.73
N ALA A 32 -14.35 -9.39 -2.82
CA ALA A 32 -15.05 -10.68 -2.89
C ALA A 32 -16.00 -10.75 -4.10
N VAL A 33 -16.73 -9.67 -4.41
CA VAL A 33 -17.61 -9.57 -5.59
C VAL A 33 -16.81 -9.67 -6.89
N LYS A 34 -15.66 -8.98 -6.97
CA LYS A 34 -14.75 -9.03 -8.13
C LYS A 34 -14.00 -10.36 -8.22
N GLY A 35 -13.91 -11.12 -7.13
CA GLY A 35 -13.23 -12.41 -7.10
C GLY A 35 -11.71 -12.30 -6.98
N LEU A 36 -11.21 -11.27 -6.29
CA LEU A 36 -9.79 -11.14 -5.97
C LEU A 36 -9.40 -12.14 -4.88
N ASP A 37 -8.27 -12.81 -5.06
CA ASP A 37 -7.73 -13.76 -4.07
C ASP A 37 -7.05 -13.02 -2.90
N VAL A 38 -6.33 -11.93 -3.20
CA VAL A 38 -5.61 -11.13 -2.20
C VAL A 38 -5.74 -9.63 -2.41
N ILE A 39 -5.95 -8.89 -1.33
CA ILE A 39 -5.91 -7.43 -1.33
C ILE A 39 -4.99 -6.86 -0.25
N ALA A 40 -4.62 -5.59 -0.36
CA ALA A 40 -4.04 -4.83 0.73
C ALA A 40 -4.65 -3.43 0.81
N VAL A 41 -5.05 -3.03 2.01
CA VAL A 41 -5.42 -1.63 2.30
C VAL A 41 -4.18 -0.93 2.83
N THR A 42 -3.80 0.14 2.16
CA THR A 42 -2.51 0.84 2.30
C THR A 42 -2.77 2.33 2.44
N ASP A 43 -3.49 2.72 3.50
CA ASP A 43 -3.78 4.12 3.75
C ASP A 43 -2.51 4.97 3.90
N HIS A 44 -2.61 6.25 3.55
CA HIS A 44 -1.50 7.18 3.69
C HIS A 44 -1.01 7.21 5.14
N ASN A 45 0.27 6.89 5.34
CA ASN A 45 0.98 6.95 6.63
C ASN A 45 0.24 6.28 7.82
N SER A 46 -0.66 5.32 7.56
CA SER A 46 -1.49 4.72 8.60
C SER A 46 -1.90 3.28 8.27
N CYS A 47 -1.89 2.41 9.28
CA CYS A 47 -2.45 1.06 9.22
C CYS A 47 -3.73 0.93 10.05
N LYS A 48 -4.27 2.02 10.61
CA LYS A 48 -5.30 1.93 11.69
C LYS A 48 -6.63 1.30 11.27
N ASN A 49 -6.94 1.23 9.97
CA ASN A 49 -8.09 0.48 9.45
C ASN A 49 -7.78 -0.99 9.11
N CYS A 50 -6.51 -1.40 9.08
CA CYS A 50 -6.12 -2.80 8.84
C CYS A 50 -6.81 -3.81 9.79
N PRO A 51 -6.99 -3.55 11.10
CA PRO A 51 -7.72 -4.49 11.97
C PRO A 51 -9.15 -4.79 11.48
N ALA A 52 -9.89 -3.77 11.04
CA ALA A 52 -11.24 -3.95 10.51
C ALA A 52 -11.22 -4.65 9.14
N VAL A 53 -10.30 -4.27 8.26
CA VAL A 53 -10.11 -4.91 6.95
C VAL A 53 -9.82 -6.41 7.12
N LEU A 54 -8.89 -6.77 8.00
CA LEU A 54 -8.56 -8.18 8.27
C LEU A 54 -9.74 -8.96 8.87
N HIS A 55 -10.56 -8.31 9.70
CA HIS A 55 -11.78 -8.94 10.23
C HIS A 55 -12.75 -9.30 9.11
N PHE A 56 -13.11 -8.33 8.27
CA PHE A 56 -14.02 -8.58 7.14
C PHE A 56 -13.41 -9.54 6.14
N ALA A 57 -12.11 -9.48 5.87
CA ALA A 57 -11.42 -10.40 4.97
C ALA A 57 -11.63 -11.87 5.39
N GLY A 58 -11.60 -12.14 6.70
CA GLY A 58 -11.93 -13.45 7.27
C GLY A 58 -13.38 -13.88 7.06
N GLU A 59 -14.34 -12.97 7.17
CA GLU A 59 -15.78 -13.25 6.97
C GLU A 59 -16.13 -13.50 5.49
N TYR A 60 -15.51 -12.75 4.58
CA TYR A 60 -15.77 -12.80 3.15
C TYR A 60 -14.90 -13.81 2.39
N GLY A 61 -13.89 -14.39 3.05
CA GLY A 61 -13.00 -15.40 2.45
C GLY A 61 -11.97 -14.82 1.47
N VAL A 62 -11.60 -13.55 1.63
CA VAL A 62 -10.55 -12.87 0.86
C VAL A 62 -9.27 -12.83 1.70
N LEU A 63 -8.09 -13.07 1.13
CA LEU A 63 -6.84 -12.82 1.86
C LEU A 63 -6.57 -11.32 1.89
N ALA A 64 -6.42 -10.72 3.07
CA ALA A 64 -5.99 -9.33 3.18
C ALA A 64 -4.60 -9.24 3.83
N ILE A 65 -3.77 -8.34 3.30
CA ILE A 65 -2.44 -8.03 3.85
C ILE A 65 -2.50 -6.67 4.54
N PRO A 66 -2.09 -6.56 5.82
CA PRO A 66 -2.02 -5.25 6.47
C PRO A 66 -0.87 -4.43 5.85
N GLY A 67 -1.15 -3.17 5.52
CA GLY A 67 -0.20 -2.31 4.83
C GLY A 67 -0.40 -0.82 5.06
N MET A 68 0.49 -0.04 4.44
CA MET A 68 0.53 1.41 4.47
C MET A 68 1.16 1.91 3.19
N GLU A 69 0.63 2.98 2.60
CA GLU A 69 1.39 3.78 1.64
C GLU A 69 2.07 4.91 2.41
N ILE A 70 3.39 4.84 2.57
CA ILE A 70 4.14 5.88 3.28
C ILE A 70 4.53 6.99 2.30
N ASN A 71 4.39 8.25 2.73
CA ASN A 71 4.90 9.41 2.01
C ASN A 71 6.22 9.85 2.64
N THR A 72 7.35 9.47 2.04
CA THR A 72 8.70 9.74 2.57
C THR A 72 9.05 11.23 2.62
N SER A 73 10.18 11.56 3.26
CA SER A 73 10.67 12.94 3.37
C SER A 73 10.95 13.61 2.02
N GLU A 74 11.27 12.81 1.01
CA GLU A 74 11.49 13.21 -0.39
C GLU A 74 10.18 13.26 -1.21
N GLU A 75 9.05 13.10 -0.52
CA GLU A 75 7.70 13.00 -1.08
C GLU A 75 7.51 11.79 -2.02
N VAL A 76 8.37 10.77 -1.93
CA VAL A 76 8.22 9.51 -2.66
C VAL A 76 7.25 8.61 -1.93
N HIS A 77 6.23 8.11 -2.62
CA HIS A 77 5.35 7.10 -2.08
C HIS A 77 5.94 5.70 -2.21
N ALA A 78 5.75 4.91 -1.16
CA ALA A 78 6.11 3.50 -1.16
C ALA A 78 5.05 2.70 -0.40
N VAL A 79 4.65 1.56 -0.97
CA VAL A 79 3.78 0.62 -0.28
C VAL A 79 4.62 -0.25 0.64
N CYS A 80 4.19 -0.37 1.88
CA CYS A 80 4.77 -1.22 2.92
C CYS A 80 3.73 -2.27 3.33
N LEU A 81 4.05 -3.56 3.18
CA LEU A 81 3.17 -4.67 3.53
C LEU A 81 3.80 -5.56 4.60
N PHE A 82 3.00 -6.06 5.53
CA PHE A 82 3.49 -6.80 6.69
C PHE A 82 2.90 -8.21 6.78
N SER A 83 3.69 -9.16 7.30
CA SER A 83 3.32 -10.56 7.44
C SER A 83 2.29 -10.82 8.56
N ASN A 84 2.04 -9.82 9.42
CA ASN A 84 1.09 -9.88 10.52
C ASN A 84 0.66 -8.47 10.97
N LEU A 85 -0.48 -8.39 11.65
CA LEU A 85 -1.07 -7.13 12.10
C LEU A 85 -0.24 -6.42 13.18
N GLU A 86 0.39 -7.16 14.09
CA GLU A 86 1.18 -6.56 15.19
C GLU A 86 2.35 -5.73 14.64
N ALA A 87 3.07 -6.27 13.66
CA ALA A 87 4.14 -5.56 12.96
C ALA A 87 3.65 -4.30 12.24
N ALA A 88 2.51 -4.39 11.53
CA ALA A 88 1.91 -3.24 10.84
C ALA A 88 1.53 -2.12 11.82
N MET A 89 0.90 -2.46 12.95
CA MET A 89 0.51 -1.47 13.96
C MET A 89 1.71 -0.87 14.70
N ALA A 90 2.78 -1.64 14.90
CA ALA A 90 4.02 -1.13 15.47
C ALA A 90 4.74 -0.18 14.49
N PHE A 91 4.70 -0.47 13.19
CA PHE A 91 5.20 0.42 12.14
C PHE A 91 4.35 1.71 12.04
N ASP A 92 3.02 1.60 12.07
CA ASP A 92 2.10 2.75 12.13
C ASP A 92 2.47 3.71 13.26
N SER A 93 2.69 3.18 14.46
CA SER A 93 3.07 4.00 15.62
C SER A 93 4.40 4.73 15.37
N TYR A 94 5.40 4.04 14.81
CA TYR A 94 6.70 4.63 14.48
C TYR A 94 6.61 5.74 13.42
N VAL A 95 5.79 5.54 12.39
CA VAL A 95 5.57 6.49 11.30
C VAL A 95 4.80 7.70 11.81
N TYR A 96 3.74 7.48 12.59
CA TYR A 96 2.89 8.56 13.11
C TYR A 96 3.67 9.53 14.01
N ASP A 97 4.62 9.03 14.82
CA ASP A 97 5.52 9.86 15.63
C ASP A 97 6.45 10.78 14.80
N ARG A 98 6.60 10.48 13.51
CA ARG A 98 7.42 11.24 12.54
C ARG A 98 6.59 12.00 11.51
N LEU A 99 5.27 11.92 11.61
CA LEU A 99 4.36 12.71 10.80
C LEU A 99 4.36 14.15 11.31
N MET A 100 4.38 15.11 10.40
CA MET A 100 4.20 16.51 10.76
C MET A 100 2.86 16.68 11.50
N PRO A 101 2.84 17.26 12.72
CA PRO A 101 1.61 17.46 13.48
C PRO A 101 0.81 18.65 12.93
N PHE A 102 0.25 18.46 11.73
CA PHE A 102 -0.56 19.42 11.02
C PHE A 102 -2.02 18.95 10.98
N PRO A 103 -2.99 19.71 11.51
CA PRO A 103 -4.38 19.27 11.58
C PRO A 103 -5.00 19.12 10.19
N ASN A 104 -5.80 18.06 10.01
CA ASN A 104 -6.58 17.87 8.79
C ASN A 104 -7.67 18.95 8.66
N ASN A 105 -7.92 19.40 7.42
CA ASN A 105 -9.08 20.22 7.08
C ASN A 105 -10.02 19.37 6.21
N GLU A 106 -11.07 18.84 6.82
CA GLU A 106 -12.01 17.92 6.18
C GLU A 106 -12.73 18.52 4.96
N GLU A 107 -12.96 19.84 4.94
CA GLU A 107 -13.61 20.51 3.80
C GLU A 107 -12.71 20.58 2.55
N ILE A 108 -11.39 20.48 2.74
CA ILE A 108 -10.41 20.56 1.65
C ILE A 108 -9.93 19.17 1.25
N PHE A 109 -9.58 18.35 2.23
CA PHE A 109 -8.88 17.10 2.00
C PHE A 109 -9.79 15.88 2.06
N GLY A 110 -10.93 15.96 2.74
CA GLY A 110 -11.78 14.81 3.08
C GLY A 110 -11.58 14.33 4.52
N LYS A 111 -12.43 13.39 4.96
CA LYS A 111 -12.41 12.85 6.32
C LYS A 111 -11.30 11.81 6.47
N GLN A 112 -10.92 11.52 7.70
CA GLN A 112 -9.95 10.46 8.02
C GLN A 112 -10.55 9.56 9.11
N GLN A 113 -11.39 8.63 8.70
CA GLN A 113 -12.26 7.89 9.62
C GLN A 113 -11.71 6.50 9.97
N LEU A 114 -11.82 6.16 11.25
CA LEU A 114 -11.50 4.85 11.78
C LEU A 114 -12.78 4.03 11.91
N TYR A 115 -12.72 2.78 11.44
CA TYR A 115 -13.86 1.87 11.45
C TYR A 115 -13.60 0.68 12.38
N ASN A 116 -14.64 0.21 13.06
CA ASN A 116 -14.60 -1.00 13.88
C ASN A 116 -14.98 -2.25 13.06
N LYS A 117 -15.13 -3.39 13.74
CA LYS A 117 -15.50 -4.67 13.13
C LYS A 117 -16.99 -4.79 12.78
N GLU A 118 -17.80 -3.81 13.20
CA GLU A 118 -19.21 -3.67 12.86
C GLU A 118 -19.43 -2.74 11.63
N ASP A 119 -18.34 -2.29 11.00
CA ASP A 119 -18.30 -1.29 9.93
C ASP A 119 -18.89 0.06 10.33
N GLU A 120 -18.73 0.42 11.60
CA GLU A 120 -19.16 1.70 12.17
C GLU A 120 -17.95 2.59 12.48
N VAL A 121 -18.12 3.90 12.28
CA VAL A 121 -17.11 4.90 12.64
C VAL A 121 -16.86 4.87 14.15
N CYS A 122 -15.62 4.60 14.55
CA CYS A 122 -15.20 4.51 15.95
C CYS A 122 -14.19 5.60 16.35
N GLY A 123 -13.73 6.42 15.41
CA GLY A 123 -12.84 7.54 15.66
C GLY A 123 -12.37 8.24 14.38
N THR A 124 -11.48 9.21 14.54
CA THR A 124 -10.80 9.90 13.44
C THR A 124 -9.32 10.13 13.76
N VAL A 125 -8.51 10.33 12.72
CA VAL A 125 -7.12 10.77 12.88
C VAL A 125 -7.04 12.29 12.70
N PRO A 126 -6.51 13.05 13.68
CA PRO A 126 -6.56 14.51 13.64
C PRO A 126 -5.51 15.15 12.72
N ASN A 127 -4.34 14.53 12.58
CA ASN A 127 -3.27 15.05 11.74
C ASN A 127 -3.46 14.60 10.29
N LEU A 128 -3.16 15.47 9.33
CA LEU A 128 -3.28 15.24 7.90
C LEU A 128 -2.31 14.13 7.45
N LEU A 129 -2.85 12.98 7.06
CA LEU A 129 -2.10 11.77 6.77
C LEU A 129 -1.37 11.80 5.42
N ILE A 130 -1.81 12.60 4.45
CA ILE A 130 -1.14 12.67 3.12
C ILE A 130 0.20 13.42 3.15
N ASN A 131 0.53 14.11 4.25
CA ASN A 131 1.80 14.83 4.39
C ASN A 131 3.00 13.88 4.41
N SER A 132 4.19 14.41 4.09
CA SER A 132 5.42 13.66 4.25
C SER A 132 5.77 13.40 5.72
N VAL A 133 6.47 12.30 5.96
CA VAL A 133 7.02 11.92 7.26
C VAL A 133 8.54 12.10 7.27
N ASP A 134 9.13 12.28 8.46
CA ASP A 134 10.59 12.37 8.66
C ASP A 134 11.27 10.97 8.58
N ILE A 135 11.10 10.32 7.42
CA ILE A 135 11.69 9.02 7.06
C ILE A 135 12.13 9.11 5.60
N SER A 136 13.43 8.91 5.34
CA SER A 136 13.99 8.95 3.99
C SER A 136 13.66 7.68 3.20
N PHE A 137 13.54 7.81 1.87
CA PHE A 137 13.37 6.66 0.99
C PHE A 137 14.55 5.67 1.09
N ASP A 138 15.77 6.18 1.23
CA ASP A 138 17.00 5.36 1.34
C ASP A 138 16.99 4.45 2.59
N GLY A 139 16.54 4.98 3.73
CA GLY A 139 16.45 4.23 4.99
C GLY A 139 15.21 3.33 5.09
N LEU A 140 14.22 3.53 4.22
CA LEU A 140 12.91 2.90 4.33
C LEU A 140 12.97 1.37 4.18
N TRP A 141 13.84 0.86 3.31
CA TRP A 141 14.02 -0.59 3.15
C TRP A 141 14.41 -1.27 4.48
N GLU A 142 15.51 -0.85 5.09
CA GLU A 142 16.00 -1.44 6.34
C GLU A 142 14.99 -1.25 7.48
N LEU A 143 14.31 -0.10 7.52
CA LEU A 143 13.24 0.16 8.47
C LEU A 143 12.11 -0.86 8.32
N VAL A 144 11.51 -1.00 7.14
CA VAL A 144 10.38 -1.93 6.93
C VAL A 144 10.81 -3.38 7.17
N ARG A 145 12.03 -3.74 6.79
CA ARG A 145 12.61 -5.07 7.09
C ARG A 145 12.76 -5.32 8.59
N SER A 146 13.02 -4.31 9.41
CA SER A 146 13.07 -4.45 10.87
C SER A 146 11.73 -4.82 11.51
N TYR A 147 10.62 -4.57 10.81
CA TYR A 147 9.26 -5.01 11.15
C TYR A 147 8.83 -6.25 10.36
N ASP A 148 9.78 -6.96 9.74
CA ASP A 148 9.54 -8.15 8.92
C ASP A 148 8.58 -7.93 7.72
N GLY A 149 8.45 -6.66 7.29
CA GLY A 149 7.64 -6.28 6.13
C GLY A 149 8.42 -6.27 4.83
N VAL A 150 7.73 -5.96 3.73
CA VAL A 150 8.32 -5.64 2.42
C VAL A 150 7.91 -4.23 2.03
N MET A 151 8.81 -3.53 1.36
CA MET A 151 8.47 -2.26 0.71
C MET A 151 8.78 -2.31 -0.78
N PHE A 152 7.98 -1.57 -1.54
CA PHE A 152 8.24 -1.28 -2.95
C PHE A 152 7.81 0.16 -3.26
N PRO A 153 8.52 0.87 -4.15
CA PRO A 153 8.09 2.20 -4.58
C PRO A 153 6.75 2.07 -5.33
N ALA A 154 5.81 2.93 -4.97
CA ALA A 154 4.48 2.99 -5.56
C ALA A 154 4.52 3.70 -6.91
N HIS A 155 3.63 3.31 -7.83
CA HIS A 155 3.31 3.98 -9.09
C HIS A 155 4.45 4.81 -9.71
N ILE A 156 5.61 4.18 -9.96
CA ILE A 156 6.89 4.85 -10.25
C ILE A 156 6.88 5.70 -11.53
N ASP A 157 5.85 5.54 -12.36
CA ASP A 157 5.64 6.20 -13.64
C ASP A 157 4.69 7.40 -13.58
N LYS A 158 4.18 7.75 -12.38
CA LYS A 158 3.50 9.03 -12.13
C LYS A 158 4.48 10.20 -12.18
N THR A 159 3.97 11.36 -12.53
CA THR A 159 4.75 12.62 -12.65
C THR A 159 4.96 13.34 -11.33
N ALA A 160 4.38 12.86 -10.24
CA ALA A 160 4.49 13.38 -8.89
C ALA A 160 4.40 12.23 -7.89
N ASN A 161 4.96 12.43 -6.70
CA ASN A 161 4.99 11.48 -5.60
C ASN A 161 5.54 10.08 -5.95
N SER A 162 6.40 10.02 -6.95
CA SER A 162 6.95 8.78 -7.49
C SER A 162 8.47 8.81 -7.40
N LEU A 163 9.09 7.64 -7.28
CA LEU A 163 10.54 7.54 -7.13
C LEU A 163 11.30 8.28 -8.24
N ILE A 164 10.88 8.08 -9.50
CA ILE A 164 11.55 8.65 -10.66
C ILE A 164 11.26 10.13 -10.81
N ALA A 165 10.04 10.60 -10.53
CA ALA A 165 9.73 12.03 -10.65
C ALA A 165 10.44 12.85 -9.57
N ASN A 166 10.54 12.33 -8.35
CA ASN A 166 11.08 13.05 -7.21
C ASN A 166 12.62 12.98 -7.13
N LEU A 167 13.22 11.81 -7.39
CA LEU A 167 14.67 11.64 -7.30
C LEU A 167 15.39 11.71 -8.65
N GLY A 168 14.67 11.49 -9.76
CA GLY A 168 15.23 11.45 -11.11
C GLY A 168 15.94 10.14 -11.47
N PHE A 169 16.16 9.24 -10.51
CA PHE A 169 16.82 7.95 -10.69
C PHE A 169 16.42 6.98 -9.56
N VAL A 170 16.69 5.69 -9.76
CA VAL A 170 16.64 4.70 -8.66
C VAL A 170 17.96 4.77 -7.88
N PRO A 171 17.95 5.03 -6.56
CA PRO A 171 19.19 5.11 -5.77
C PRO A 171 20.05 3.85 -5.92
N PRO A 172 21.37 3.95 -6.16
CA PRO A 172 22.24 2.79 -6.41
C PRO A 172 22.24 1.74 -5.29
N ASP A 173 22.06 2.18 -4.05
CA ASP A 173 22.03 1.32 -2.86
C ASP A 173 20.63 0.76 -2.56
N SER A 174 19.64 1.00 -3.44
CA SER A 174 18.29 0.46 -3.31
C SER A 174 18.31 -1.06 -3.25
N ARG A 175 17.44 -1.62 -2.40
CA ARG A 175 17.34 -3.07 -2.16
C ARG A 175 15.96 -3.65 -2.45
N PHE A 176 15.03 -2.83 -2.94
CA PHE A 176 13.70 -3.32 -3.29
C PHE A 176 13.77 -4.27 -4.49
N THR A 177 13.05 -5.38 -4.40
CA THR A 177 12.99 -6.42 -5.45
C THR A 177 11.69 -6.37 -6.24
N THR A 178 10.77 -5.49 -5.85
CA THR A 178 9.49 -5.26 -6.52
C THR A 178 9.31 -3.76 -6.72
N ALA A 179 8.71 -3.36 -7.84
CA ALA A 179 8.29 -1.99 -8.10
C ALA A 179 6.88 -1.98 -8.71
N GLU A 180 6.08 -0.98 -8.34
CA GLU A 180 4.75 -0.79 -8.89
C GLU A 180 4.78 0.17 -10.07
N VAL A 181 4.17 -0.23 -11.19
CA VAL A 181 3.98 0.60 -12.38
C VAL A 181 2.48 0.72 -12.64
N LYS A 182 1.97 1.95 -12.70
CA LYS A 182 0.56 2.23 -12.95
C LYS A 182 0.18 1.90 -14.39
N ASP A 183 0.92 2.42 -15.37
CA ASP A 183 0.68 2.12 -16.79
C ASP A 183 1.75 1.18 -17.36
N LEU A 184 1.43 -0.12 -17.39
CA LEU A 184 2.32 -1.17 -17.92
C LEU A 184 2.74 -0.93 -19.38
N LYS A 185 2.02 -0.11 -20.16
CA LYS A 185 2.42 0.25 -21.53
C LYS A 185 3.75 1.03 -21.55
N LYS A 186 4.08 1.73 -20.47
CA LYS A 186 5.33 2.50 -20.32
C LYS A 186 6.49 1.65 -19.83
N LEU A 187 6.27 0.41 -19.41
CA LEU A 187 7.27 -0.43 -18.75
C LEU A 187 8.56 -0.57 -19.57
N HIS A 188 8.45 -0.77 -20.89
CA HIS A 188 9.62 -0.91 -21.75
C HIS A 188 10.49 0.36 -21.77
N GLU A 189 9.87 1.54 -21.80
CA GLU A 189 10.60 2.81 -21.73
C GLU A 189 11.22 3.03 -20.35
N LEU A 190 10.48 2.73 -19.29
CA LEU A 190 10.94 2.85 -17.90
C LEU A 190 12.16 1.97 -17.62
N LYS A 191 12.14 0.71 -18.08
CA LYS A 191 13.29 -0.21 -17.93
C LYS A 191 14.52 0.27 -18.69
N ARG A 192 14.33 0.83 -19.89
CA ARG A 192 15.43 1.39 -20.69
C ARG A 192 16.10 2.58 -20.00
N SER A 193 15.33 3.45 -19.35
CA SER A 193 15.87 4.59 -18.59
C SER A 193 16.36 4.20 -17.19
N ASN A 194 15.84 3.09 -16.61
CA ASN A 194 16.16 2.62 -15.27
C ASN A 194 16.44 1.10 -15.28
N PRO A 195 17.66 0.66 -15.66
CA PRO A 195 18.01 -0.76 -15.74
C PRO A 195 17.88 -1.54 -14.42
N TYR A 196 17.83 -0.86 -13.27
CA TYR A 196 17.53 -1.49 -11.98
C TYR A 196 16.22 -2.29 -12.01
N LEU A 197 15.22 -1.81 -12.75
CA LEU A 197 13.91 -2.44 -12.89
C LEU A 197 13.97 -3.79 -13.65
N ASP A 198 15.07 -4.13 -14.29
CA ASP A 198 15.24 -5.44 -14.94
C ASP A 198 15.39 -6.58 -13.94
N GLY A 199 15.95 -6.31 -12.76
CA GLY A 199 16.03 -7.26 -11.65
C GLY A 199 14.79 -7.25 -10.73
N CYS A 200 13.84 -6.35 -10.99
CA CYS A 200 12.65 -6.21 -10.17
C CYS A 200 11.46 -6.97 -10.76
N ARG A 201 10.66 -7.55 -9.87
CA ARG A 201 9.27 -7.88 -10.18
C ARG A 201 8.48 -6.60 -10.42
N ILE A 202 7.68 -6.60 -11.46
CA ILE A 202 6.79 -5.49 -11.78
C ILE A 202 5.37 -5.92 -11.45
N ILE A 203 4.72 -5.12 -10.60
CA ILE A 203 3.31 -5.26 -10.28
C ILE A 203 2.55 -3.99 -10.71
N SER A 204 1.24 -4.09 -10.79
CA SER A 204 0.36 -2.96 -11.08
C SER A 204 -0.88 -3.09 -10.21
N ASN A 205 -1.15 -2.07 -9.41
CA ASN A 205 -2.28 -2.01 -8.48
C ASN A 205 -3.19 -0.86 -8.87
N SER A 206 -4.41 -0.84 -8.32
CA SER A 206 -5.40 0.17 -8.67
C SER A 206 -5.04 1.55 -8.15
N ASP A 207 -4.41 1.62 -6.96
CA ASP A 207 -4.29 2.87 -6.21
C ASP A 207 -5.71 3.47 -6.01
N ALA A 208 -6.66 2.57 -5.72
CA ALA A 208 -8.09 2.87 -5.69
C ALA A 208 -8.46 3.76 -4.50
N HIS A 209 -9.21 4.81 -4.81
CA HIS A 209 -9.83 5.73 -3.85
C HIS A 209 -11.38 5.64 -3.90
N TYR A 210 -11.90 4.86 -4.84
CA TYR A 210 -13.31 4.57 -5.07
C TYR A 210 -13.49 3.06 -5.29
N LEU A 211 -14.64 2.50 -4.94
CA LEU A 211 -14.86 1.05 -4.97
C LEU A 211 -14.81 0.48 -6.40
N GLU A 212 -15.29 1.24 -7.38
CA GLU A 212 -15.27 0.85 -8.80
C GLU A 212 -13.87 0.73 -9.39
N ASP A 213 -12.90 1.47 -8.84
CA ASP A 213 -11.51 1.51 -9.32
C ASP A 213 -10.69 0.31 -8.85
N ILE A 214 -11.14 -0.41 -7.82
CA ILE A 214 -10.50 -1.66 -7.37
C ILE A 214 -10.36 -2.60 -8.58
N HIS A 215 -9.17 -3.15 -8.78
CA HIS A 215 -8.87 -3.93 -9.98
C HIS A 215 -9.76 -5.18 -10.12
N GLU A 216 -10.07 -5.54 -11.37
CA GLU A 216 -10.59 -6.86 -11.72
C GLU A 216 -9.49 -7.92 -11.55
N PRO A 217 -9.81 -9.22 -11.37
CA PRO A 217 -8.84 -10.28 -11.09
C PRO A 217 -8.04 -10.72 -12.34
N GLU A 218 -7.49 -9.77 -13.08
CA GLU A 218 -6.73 -9.99 -14.32
C GLU A 218 -5.23 -10.16 -14.07
N LEU A 219 -4.70 -9.54 -13.02
CA LEU A 219 -3.29 -9.58 -12.65
C LEU A 219 -3.06 -10.58 -11.53
N THR A 220 -1.99 -11.38 -11.65
CA THR A 220 -1.68 -12.45 -10.71
C THR A 220 -0.24 -12.41 -10.20
N ILE A 221 -0.03 -12.92 -8.99
CA ILE A 221 1.28 -13.21 -8.41
C ILE A 221 1.40 -14.70 -8.05
N GLU A 222 2.59 -15.26 -8.23
CA GLU A 222 2.89 -16.64 -7.87
C GLU A 222 3.46 -16.71 -6.45
N VAL A 223 2.74 -17.37 -5.55
CA VAL A 223 3.15 -17.56 -4.15
C VAL A 223 3.41 -19.03 -3.84
N GLU A 224 4.23 -19.31 -2.84
CA GLU A 224 4.41 -20.69 -2.36
C GLU A 224 3.20 -21.18 -1.55
N GLU A 225 2.65 -20.27 -0.75
CA GLU A 225 1.46 -20.50 0.07
C GLU A 225 0.53 -19.29 0.05
N MET A 226 -0.77 -19.54 0.19
CA MET A 226 -1.79 -18.51 0.30
C MET A 226 -1.87 -18.03 1.75
N SER A 227 -0.93 -17.17 2.13
CA SER A 227 -0.81 -16.59 3.46
C SER A 227 -0.24 -15.18 3.35
N MET A 228 -0.37 -14.37 4.40
CA MET A 228 0.24 -13.04 4.43
C MET A 228 1.76 -13.10 4.24
N ARG A 229 2.41 -14.04 4.93
CA ARG A 229 3.84 -14.33 4.81
C ARG A 229 4.23 -14.73 3.40
N GLY A 230 3.47 -15.62 2.76
CA GLY A 230 3.73 -16.09 1.40
C GLY A 230 3.69 -14.98 0.35
N VAL A 231 2.77 -14.01 0.51
CA VAL A 231 2.69 -12.82 -0.34
C VAL A 231 3.88 -11.89 -0.10
N VAL A 232 4.19 -11.56 1.16
CA VAL A 232 5.37 -10.74 1.51
C VAL A 232 6.66 -11.37 1.00
N ASP A 233 6.83 -12.68 1.16
CA ASP A 233 8.00 -13.42 0.67
C ASP A 233 8.10 -13.44 -0.85
N CYS A 234 6.96 -13.54 -1.55
CA CYS A 234 6.95 -13.41 -3.00
C CYS A 234 7.53 -12.06 -3.42
N LEU A 235 7.07 -10.96 -2.82
CA LEU A 235 7.49 -9.61 -3.18
C LEU A 235 8.97 -9.33 -2.83
N LEU A 236 9.53 -10.03 -1.84
CA LEU A 236 10.96 -9.94 -1.44
C LEU A 236 11.91 -10.75 -2.34
N ARG A 237 11.40 -11.70 -3.13
CA ARG A 237 12.26 -12.51 -4.00
C ARG A 237 12.66 -11.71 -5.23
N SER A 238 13.96 -11.62 -5.49
CA SER A 238 14.47 -11.19 -6.79
C SER A 238 14.02 -12.15 -7.89
N LEU A 239 13.87 -11.63 -9.11
CA LEU A 239 13.65 -12.46 -10.31
C LEU A 239 14.92 -13.23 -10.72
#